data_AF-A0A2K9E678-F1
#
_entry.id   AF-A0A2K9E678-F1
#
_cell.length_a   1.000
_cell.length_b   1.000
_cell.length_c   1.000
_cell.angle_alpha   90.00
_cell.angle_beta   90.00
_cell.angle_gamma   90.00
#
_symmetry.space_group_name_H-M   'P 1'
#
loop_
_entity.id
_entity.type
_entity.pdbx_description
1 polymer ?
#
loop_
_entity_poly.entity_id
_entity_poly.type
_entity_poly.pdbx_seq_one_letter_code
_entity_poly.pdbx_strand_id
1 'polypeptide(L)'
;MEDRKQIDAFKKSIEKTIDFLRRGRDSEGLKCFLESMDTLEKACVYLKKRDTIMSILKRIHLSIKNNDIISIADELEFSLYPVIKLELEDVL
;
A
#
# COMPACT_ATOMS: atom_id res chain seq x y z
N MET A 1 -8.38 0.24 18.80
CA MET A 1 -7.80 -1.05 19.24
C MET A 1 -7.72 -2.09 18.13
N GLU A 2 -8.75 -2.27 17.29
CA GLU A 2 -8.70 -3.16 16.11
C GLU A 2 -8.42 -2.38 14.80
N ASP A 3 -9.01 -1.19 14.66
CA ASP A 3 -8.71 -0.19 13.62
C ASP A 3 -7.21 0.06 13.40
N ARG A 4 -6.50 0.46 14.45
CA ARG A 4 -5.07 0.74 14.43
C ARG A 4 -4.26 -0.50 14.05
N LYS A 5 -4.70 -1.68 14.49
CA LYS A 5 -4.02 -2.95 14.19
C LYS A 5 -4.14 -3.31 12.71
N GLN A 6 -5.33 -3.13 12.11
CA GLN A 6 -5.53 -3.39 10.69
C GLN A 6 -4.78 -2.37 9.82
N ILE A 7 -4.82 -1.07 10.16
CA ILE A 7 -4.07 -0.03 9.44
C ILE A 7 -2.55 -0.26 9.57
N ASP A 8 -2.05 -0.62 10.76
CA ASP A 8 -0.62 -0.93 10.96
C ASP A 8 -0.18 -2.20 10.20
N ALA A 9 -1.03 -3.23 10.14
CA ALA A 9 -0.76 -4.42 9.33
C ALA A 9 -0.67 -4.08 7.84
N PHE A 10 -1.59 -3.26 7.34
CA PHE A 10 -1.55 -2.78 5.96
C PHE A 10 -0.28 -1.96 5.71
N LYS A 11 0.04 -0.99 6.58
CA LYS A 11 1.29 -0.20 6.52
C LYS A 11 2.54 -1.08 6.40
N LYS A 12 2.69 -2.08 7.27
CA LYS A 12 3.84 -3.00 7.27
C LYS A 12 3.92 -3.83 6.00
N SER A 13 2.79 -4.24 5.45
CA SER A 13 2.76 -4.98 4.18
C SER A 13 3.22 -4.11 2.99
N ILE A 14 2.87 -2.82 3.00
CA ILE A 14 3.34 -1.85 2.01
C ILE A 14 4.85 -1.59 2.16
N GLU A 15 5.35 -1.40 3.40
CA GLU A 15 6.80 -1.25 3.65
C GLU A 15 7.60 -2.45 3.12
N LYS A 16 7.11 -3.67 3.39
CA LYS A 16 7.74 -4.90 2.91
C LYS A 16 7.70 -5.01 1.38
N THR A 17 6.59 -4.63 0.76
CA THR A 17 6.45 -4.58 -0.70
C THR A 17 7.48 -3.64 -1.32
N ILE A 18 7.61 -2.42 -0.80
CA ILE A 18 8.60 -1.44 -1.26
C ILE A 18 10.02 -2.00 -1.14
N ASP A 19 10.37 -2.62 -0.01
CA ASP A 19 11.70 -3.23 0.19
C ASP A 19 11.99 -4.35 -0.82
N PHE A 20 10.99 -5.18 -1.17
CA PHE A 20 11.16 -6.18 -2.24
C PHE A 20 11.44 -5.52 -3.59
N LEU A 21 10.60 -4.59 -4.02
CA LEU A 21 10.72 -3.95 -5.34
C LEU A 21 12.03 -3.15 -5.46
N ARG A 22 12.41 -2.38 -4.43
CA ARG A 22 13.66 -1.59 -4.43
C ARG A 22 14.92 -2.45 -4.43
N ARG A 23 14.83 -3.73 -4.04
CA ARG A 23 15.93 -4.70 -4.12
C ARG A 23 15.89 -5.54 -5.40
N GLY A 24 15.01 -5.24 -6.35
CA GLY A 24 14.85 -6.00 -7.59
C GLY A 24 14.23 -7.39 -7.41
N ARG A 25 13.54 -7.62 -6.27
CA ARG A 25 12.80 -8.86 -5.99
C ARG A 25 11.34 -8.69 -6.44
N ASP A 26 11.16 -8.48 -7.73
CA ASP A 26 9.91 -7.96 -8.30
C ASP A 26 8.75 -8.94 -8.12
N SER A 27 9.01 -10.24 -8.31
CA SER A 27 8.00 -11.30 -8.14
C SER A 27 7.50 -11.36 -6.69
N GLU A 28 8.42 -11.37 -5.72
CA GLU A 28 8.10 -11.34 -4.30
C GLU A 28 7.41 -10.04 -3.89
N GLY A 29 7.82 -8.91 -4.48
CA GLY A 29 7.20 -7.61 -4.25
C GLY A 29 5.76 -7.58 -4.74
N LEU A 30 5.51 -7.97 -6.00
CA LEU A 30 4.15 -8.04 -6.54
C LEU A 30 3.27 -9.04 -5.78
N LYS A 31 3.82 -10.20 -5.41
CA LYS A 31 3.10 -11.16 -4.55
C LYS A 31 2.74 -10.53 -3.20
N CYS A 32 3.69 -9.88 -2.53
CA CYS A 32 3.47 -9.20 -1.26
C CYS A 32 2.43 -8.07 -1.40
N PHE A 33 2.43 -7.34 -2.52
CA PHE A 33 1.44 -6.32 -2.82
C PHE A 33 0.03 -6.92 -2.96
N LEU A 34 -0.12 -8.03 -3.68
CA LEU A 34 -1.41 -8.70 -3.80
C LEU A 34 -1.94 -9.19 -2.44
N GLU A 35 -1.07 -9.79 -1.63
CA GLU A 35 -1.40 -10.20 -0.25
C GLU A 35 -1.78 -8.98 0.63
N SER A 36 -1.19 -7.79 0.36
CA SER A 36 -1.57 -6.57 1.07
C SER A 36 -3.01 -6.13 0.79
N MET A 37 -3.60 -6.50 -0.35
CA MET A 37 -4.98 -6.12 -0.69
C MET A 37 -6.00 -6.78 0.26
N ASP A 38 -5.74 -7.99 0.74
CA ASP A 38 -6.57 -8.65 1.76
C ASP A 38 -6.52 -7.89 3.10
N THR A 39 -5.37 -7.29 3.42
CA THR A 39 -5.22 -6.45 4.62
C THR A 39 -5.88 -5.09 4.44
N LEU A 40 -5.83 -4.53 3.23
CA LEU A 40 -6.54 -3.30 2.88
C LEU A 40 -8.06 -3.48 3.00
N GLU A 41 -8.62 -4.59 2.52
CA GLU A 41 -10.06 -4.86 2.61
C GLU A 41 -10.54 -4.77 4.07
N LYS A 42 -9.79 -5.36 4.99
CA LYS A 42 -10.07 -5.31 6.44
C LYS A 42 -9.86 -3.91 7.02
N ALA A 43 -8.82 -3.20 6.59
CA ALA A 43 -8.52 -1.85 7.06
C ALA A 43 -9.46 -0.78 6.49
N CYS A 44 -10.07 -1.02 5.33
CA CYS A 44 -10.79 -0.02 4.53
C CYS A 44 -11.91 0.67 5.30
N VAL A 45 -12.63 -0.07 6.15
CA VAL A 45 -13.72 0.48 6.97
C VAL A 45 -13.25 1.54 7.98
N TYR A 46 -11.96 1.55 8.32
CA TYR A 46 -11.35 2.47 9.27
C TYR A 46 -10.62 3.64 8.60
N LEU A 47 -10.34 3.55 7.30
CA LEU A 47 -9.65 4.60 6.56
C LEU A 47 -10.57 5.79 6.34
N LYS A 48 -10.09 7.01 6.63
CA LYS A 48 -10.76 8.29 6.36
C LYS A 48 -10.47 8.75 4.93
N LYS A 49 -9.24 8.60 4.43
CA LYS A 49 -8.79 9.01 3.09
C LYS A 49 -9.01 7.95 2.00
N ARG A 50 -10.15 7.24 2.01
CA ARG A 50 -10.44 6.15 1.05
C ARG A 50 -10.37 6.60 -0.40
N ASP A 51 -10.91 7.76 -0.73
CA ASP A 51 -10.92 8.28 -2.11
C ASP A 51 -9.50 8.56 -2.62
N THR A 52 -8.65 9.13 -1.75
CA THR A 52 -7.24 9.34 -2.06
C THR A 52 -6.52 8.02 -2.30
N ILE A 53 -6.72 7.04 -1.42
CA ILE A 53 -6.12 5.71 -1.53
C ILE A 53 -6.59 5.01 -2.81
N MET A 54 -7.88 5.07 -3.13
CA MET A 54 -8.45 4.53 -4.36
C MET A 54 -7.85 5.17 -5.62
N SER A 55 -7.63 6.49 -5.60
CA SER A 55 -6.96 7.20 -6.69
C SER A 55 -5.53 6.72 -6.89
N ILE A 56 -4.78 6.48 -5.81
CA ILE A 56 -3.42 5.94 -5.86
C ILE A 56 -3.41 4.50 -6.38
N LEU A 57 -4.31 3.63 -5.89
CA LEU A 57 -4.42 2.25 -6.35
C LEU A 57 -4.74 2.13 -7.85
N LYS A 58 -5.53 3.07 -8.40
CA LYS A 58 -5.77 3.14 -9.86
C LYS A 58 -4.49 3.43 -10.64
N ARG A 59 -3.60 4.28 -10.13
CA ARG A 59 -2.29 4.55 -10.77
C ARG A 59 -1.37 3.34 -10.65
N ILE A 60 -1.30 2.71 -9.47
CA ILE A 60 -0.54 1.47 -9.28
C ILE A 60 -1.02 0.37 -10.24
N HIS A 61 -2.33 0.20 -10.40
CA HIS A 61 -2.90 -0.75 -11.35
C HIS A 61 -2.47 -0.49 -12.80
N LEU A 62 -2.40 0.77 -13.21
CA LEU A 62 -1.91 1.14 -14.53
C LEU A 62 -0.42 0.78 -14.68
N SER A 63 0.40 1.07 -13.67
CA SER A 63 1.82 0.70 -13.66
C SER A 63 2.01 -0.82 -13.71
N ILE A 64 1.19 -1.59 -13.00
CA ILE A 64 1.17 -3.07 -13.06
C ILE A 64 0.87 -3.55 -14.49
N LYS A 65 -0.16 -2.98 -15.14
CA LYS A 65 -0.51 -3.35 -16.53
C LYS A 65 0.63 -3.09 -17.52
N ASN A 66 1.43 -2.07 -17.26
CA ASN A 66 2.58 -1.71 -18.09
C ASN A 66 3.87 -2.43 -17.68
N ASN A 67 3.82 -3.29 -16.65
CA ASN A 67 4.99 -3.92 -16.03
C ASN A 67 6.07 -2.91 -15.61
N ASP A 68 5.65 -1.72 -15.19
CA ASP A 68 6.54 -0.63 -14.78
C ASP A 68 6.80 -0.72 -13.28
N ILE A 69 7.76 -1.55 -12.92
CA ILE A 69 8.13 -1.82 -11.52
C ILE A 69 8.59 -0.55 -10.79
N ILE A 70 9.29 0.34 -11.48
CA ILE A 70 9.79 1.60 -10.90
C ILE A 70 8.61 2.47 -10.50
N SER A 71 7.66 2.68 -11.42
CA SER A 71 6.45 3.46 -11.13
C SER A 71 5.58 2.81 -10.05
N ILE A 72 5.54 1.48 -9.95
CA ILE A 72 4.85 0.79 -8.83
C ILE A 72 5.54 1.14 -7.52
N ALA A 73 6.87 0.99 -7.43
CA ALA A 73 7.63 1.28 -6.23
C ALA A 73 7.48 2.75 -5.81
N ASP A 74 7.56 3.68 -6.77
CA ASP A 74 7.40 5.12 -6.52
C ASP A 74 6.00 5.47 -6.01
N GLU A 75 4.94 4.92 -6.62
CA GLU A 75 3.57 5.14 -6.14
C GLU A 75 3.34 4.54 -4.76
N LEU A 76 3.93 3.39 -4.45
CA LEU A 76 3.85 2.81 -3.11
C LEU A 76 4.58 3.65 -2.07
N GLU A 77 5.81 4.08 -2.36
CA GLU A 77 6.71 4.74 -1.42
C GLU A 77 6.36 6.21 -1.21
N PHE A 78 6.07 6.93 -2.29
CA PHE A 78 5.89 8.38 -2.25
C PHE A 78 4.42 8.82 -2.29
N SER A 79 3.49 7.96 -2.69
CA SER A 79 2.06 8.28 -2.68
C SER A 79 1.28 7.51 -1.61
N LEU A 80 1.32 6.18 -1.63
CA LEU A 80 0.45 5.36 -0.78
C LEU A 80 0.93 5.34 0.67
N TYR A 81 2.21 5.07 0.90
CA TYR A 81 2.77 4.94 2.24
C TYR A 81 2.59 6.19 3.12
N PRO A 82 2.84 7.43 2.64
CA PRO A 82 2.60 8.63 3.44
C PRO A 82 1.14 8.80 3.85
N VAL A 83 0.20 8.45 2.97
CA VAL A 83 -1.24 8.52 3.27
C VAL A 83 -1.60 7.53 4.37
N ILE A 84 -1.14 6.28 4.27
CA ILE A 84 -1.39 5.25 5.31
C ILE A 84 -0.76 5.67 6.65
N LYS A 85 0.44 6.25 6.61
CA LYS A 85 1.13 6.73 7.82
C LYS A 85 0.31 7.81 8.53
N LEU A 86 -0.22 8.78 7.77
CA LEU A 86 -1.11 9.82 8.32
C LEU A 86 -2.41 9.22 8.89
N GLU A 87 -3.00 8.23 8.22
CA GLU A 87 -4.19 7.53 8.73
C GLU A 87 -3.93 6.86 10.09
N LEU A 88 -2.72 6.33 10.32
CA LEU A 88 -2.34 5.74 11.60
C LEU A 88 -2.11 6.79 12.70
N GLU A 89 -1.59 7.96 12.33
CA GLU A 89 -1.38 9.10 13.23
C GLU A 89 -2.71 9.77 13.62
N ASP A 90 -3.66 9.85 12.68
CA ASP A 90 -5.02 10.40 12.86
C ASP A 90 -5.97 9.50 13.70
N VAL A 91 -5.49 8.32 14.14
CA VAL A 91 -6.19 7.37 15.03
C VAL A 91 -5.78 7.55 16.51
N LEU A 92 -4.79 8.40 16.80
CA LEU A 92 -4.40 8.83 18.15
C LEU A 92 -5.25 10.03 18.63
#